data_AF-A0A497D6V9-F1
#
_entry.id   AF-A0A497D6V9-F1
#
_cell.length_a   1.000
_cell.length_b   1.000
_cell.length_c   1.000
_cell.angle_alpha   90.00
_cell.angle_beta   90.00
_cell.angle_gamma   90.00
#
_symmetry.space_group_name_H-M   'P 1'
#
loop_
_entity.id
_entity.type
_entity.pdbx_description
1 polymer ?
#
loop_
_entity_poly.entity_id
_entity_poly.type
_entity_poly.pdbx_seq_one_letter_code
_entity_poly.pdbx_strand_id
1 'polypeptide(L)' 'YADFQITKFGVNAQPFYVLLGHDDEVLAQPRAYDLDVDAFVDFLDKGVKNYQEGKSVFTIKK' A
#
# COMPACT_ATOMS: atom_id res chain seq x y z
N TYR A 1 -19.56 -30.28 11.53
CA TYR A 1 -18.50 -29.68 12.35
C TYR A 1 -17.52 -29.00 11.39
N ALA A 2 -17.94 -27.84 10.88
CA ALA A 2 -17.29 -27.08 9.82
C ALA A 2 -16.62 -25.82 10.41
N ASP A 3 -15.97 -26.00 11.56
CA ASP A 3 -15.43 -24.92 12.42
C ASP A 3 -13.89 -24.82 12.34
N PHE A 4 -13.28 -25.32 11.28
CA PHE A 4 -11.83 -25.17 11.04
C PHE A 4 -11.47 -24.36 9.80
N GLN A 5 -12.46 -24.00 8.96
CA GLN A 5 -12.22 -23.27 7.71
C GLN A 5 -12.50 -21.76 7.79
N ILE A 6 -13.09 -21.28 8.89
CA ILE A 6 -13.51 -19.87 9.00
C ILE A 6 -12.53 -19.04 9.85
N THR A 7 -11.83 -19.65 10.80
CA THR A 7 -11.00 -18.93 11.78
C THR A 7 -9.54 -18.69 11.35
N LYS A 8 -9.12 -19.20 10.19
CA LYS A 8 -7.73 -19.11 9.69
C LYS A 8 -7.49 -18.14 8.53
N PHE A 9 -8.49 -17.37 8.11
CA PHE A 9 -8.27 -16.18 7.29
C PHE A 9 -8.22 -14.92 8.15
N GLY A 10 -7.71 -15.05 9.38
CA GLY A 10 -7.30 -13.95 10.24
C GLY A 10 -6.13 -13.20 9.61
N VAL A 11 -6.45 -12.22 8.77
CA VAL A 11 -5.64 -11.03 8.46
C VAL A 11 -4.16 -11.31 8.17
N ASN A 12 -3.88 -11.97 7.05
CA ASN A 12 -2.67 -11.72 6.27
C ASN A 12 -3.10 -10.93 5.05
N ALA A 13 -3.32 -9.61 5.19
CA ALA A 13 -3.81 -8.75 4.12
C ALA A 13 -2.79 -8.68 2.97
N GLN A 14 -2.82 -9.69 2.10
CA GLN A 14 -2.14 -9.74 0.82
C GLN A 14 -3.23 -9.58 -0.25
N PRO A 15 -3.06 -8.69 -1.24
CA PRO A 15 -1.85 -7.99 -1.64
C PRO A 15 -1.65 -6.64 -0.92
N PHE A 16 -0.39 -6.22 -0.79
CA PHE A 16 0.02 -4.93 -0.23
C PHE A 16 0.82 -4.16 -1.29
N TYR A 17 0.37 -2.97 -1.67
CA TYR A 17 1.01 -2.11 -2.66
C TYR A 17 1.71 -0.95 -1.97
N VAL A 18 3.00 -0.78 -2.23
CA VAL A 18 3.84 0.30 -1.67
C VAL A 18 4.56 1.02 -2.81
N LEU A 19 4.56 2.35 -2.79
CA LEU A 19 5.34 3.17 -3.71
C LEU A 19 6.61 3.65 -3.01
N LEU A 20 7.76 3.23 -3.54
CA LEU A 20 9.09 3.52 -3.00
C LEU A 20 9.85 4.47 -3.92
N GLY A 21 10.47 5.49 -3.32
CA GLY A 21 11.40 6.42 -3.96
C GLY A 21 12.86 5.96 -3.88
N HIS A 22 13.79 6.88 -4.12
CA HIS A 22 15.23 6.58 -4.24
C HIS A 22 15.95 6.23 -2.93
N ASP A 23 15.39 6.54 -1.76
CA ASP A 23 16.04 6.35 -0.44
C ASP A 23 15.12 5.68 0.60
N ASP A 24 14.45 4.58 0.23
CA ASP A 24 13.45 3.90 1.08
C ASP A 24 12.32 4.84 1.57
N GLU A 25 12.11 5.89 0.78
CA GLU A 25 11.08 6.89 0.99
C GLU A 25 9.75 6.36 0.47
N VAL A 26 8.78 6.28 1.36
CA VAL A 26 7.43 5.89 0.97
C VAL A 26 6.70 7.10 0.42
N LEU A 27 6.34 7.03 -0.85
CA LEU A 27 5.75 8.14 -1.60
C LEU A 27 4.23 8.22 -1.43
N ALA A 28 3.57 7.13 -1.05
CA ALA A 28 2.14 7.09 -0.81
C ALA A 28 1.79 6.06 0.27
N GLN A 29 0.70 6.27 1.00
CA GLN A 29 0.27 5.32 2.03
C GLN A 29 0.03 3.94 1.42
N PRO A 30 0.61 2.87 2.01
CA PRO A 30 0.41 1.52 1.51
C PRO A 30 -1.08 1.15 1.38
N ARG A 31 -1.45 0.52 0.28
CA ARG A 31 -2.82 0.08 0.04
C ARG A 31 -2.92 -1.45 0.09
N ALA A 32 -3.92 -1.95 0.80
CA ALA A 32 -4.26 -3.37 0.84
C ALA A 32 -5.09 -3.80 -0.39
N TYR A 33 -5.59 -5.04 -0.42
CA TYR A 33 -6.52 -5.49 -1.45
C TYR A 33 -7.74 -4.57 -1.52
N ASP A 34 -7.85 -3.83 -2.62
CA ASP A 34 -9.00 -2.97 -2.89
C ASP A 34 -9.32 -3.07 -4.39
N LEU A 35 -10.61 -3.27 -4.69
CA LEU A 35 -11.14 -3.43 -6.04
C LEU A 35 -11.54 -2.08 -6.67
N ASP A 36 -11.44 -0.99 -5.92
CA ASP A 36 -11.70 0.35 -6.44
C ASP A 36 -10.52 0.83 -7.31
N VAL A 37 -10.80 0.87 -8.62
CA VAL A 37 -9.89 1.27 -9.69
C VAL A 37 -9.57 2.77 -9.62
N ASP A 38 -10.56 3.62 -9.35
CA ASP A 38 -10.37 5.08 -9.31
C ASP A 38 -9.44 5.44 -8.15
N ALA A 39 -9.66 4.83 -6.99
CA ALA A 39 -8.77 5.00 -5.85
C ALA A 39 -7.37 4.38 -6.09
N PHE A 40 -7.20 3.48 -7.07
CA PHE A 40 -5.88 2.94 -7.44
C PHE A 40 -5.13 3.92 -8.33
N VAL A 41 -5.83 4.54 -9.28
CA VAL A 41 -5.27 5.62 -10.11
C VAL A 41 -4.85 6.79 -9.24
N ASP A 42 -5.72 7.24 -8.32
CA ASP A 42 -5.40 8.30 -7.36
C ASP A 42 -4.18 7.98 -6.48
N PHE A 43 -4.00 6.71 -6.10
CA PHE A 43 -2.84 6.26 -5.34
C PHE A 43 -1.55 6.41 -6.15
N LEU A 44 -1.56 5.99 -7.42
CA LEU A 44 -0.41 6.13 -8.32
C LEU A 44 -0.09 7.59 -8.60
N ASP A 45 -1.10 8.41 -8.91
CA ASP A 45 -0.93 9.84 -9.19
C ASP A 45 -0.36 10.58 -7.99
N LYS A 46 -0.81 10.27 -6.77
CA LYS A 46 -0.25 10.82 -5.53
C LYS A 46 1.21 10.43 -5.35
N GLY A 47 1.57 9.17 -5.61
CA GLY A 47 2.95 8.71 -5.50
C GLY A 47 3.88 9.39 -6.51
N VAL A 48 3.46 9.52 -7.77
CA VAL A 48 4.23 10.21 -8.81
C VAL A 48 4.39 11.69 -8.49
N LYS A 49 3.33 12.36 -8.04
CA LYS A 49 3.39 13.77 -7.63
C LYS A 49 4.35 13.96 -6.47
N ASN A 50 4.25 13.12 -5.44
CA ASN A 50 5.11 13.18 -4.27
C ASN A 50 6.57 12.94 -4.65
N TYR A 51 6.84 12.01 -5.56
CA TYR A 51 8.18 11.77 -6.10
C TYR A 51 8.74 12.99 -6.85
N GLN A 52 7.94 13.63 -7.71
CA GLN A 52 8.35 14.84 -8.43
C GLN A 52 8.59 16.04 -7.50
N GLU A 53 7.79 16.16 -6.44
CA GLU A 53 7.93 17.22 -5.43
C GLU A 53 9.01 16.92 -4.38
N GLY A 54 9.63 15.73 -4.41
CA GLY A 54 10.58 15.28 -3.39
C GLY A 54 9.95 15.14 -2.00
N LYS A 55 8.66 14.83 -1.92
CA LYS A 55 7.91 14.64 -0.68
C LYS A 55 7.79 13.16 -0.36
N SER A 56 8.21 12.77 0.83
CA SER A 56 8.01 11.44 1.37
C SER A 56 6.98 11.45 2.50
N VAL A 57 6.11 10.45 2.54
CA VAL A 57 5.08 10.29 3.58
C VAL A 57 5.73 9.74 4.86
N PHE A 58 6.67 8.82 4.71
CA PHE A 58 7.55 8.34 5.78
C PHE A 58 8.76 7.61 5.18
N THR A 59 9.87 7.58 5.92
CA THR A 59 11.06 6.80 5.55
C THR A 59 11.06 5.50 6.34
N ILE A 60 11.25 4.37 5.65
CA ILE A 60 11.45 3.09 6.32
C ILE A 60 12.91 3.05 6.79
N LYS A 61 13.19 3.61 7.97
CA LYS A 61 14.49 3.40 8.62
C LYS A 61 14.51 2.03 9.28
N LYS A 62 15.51 1.23 8.89
CA LYS A 62 15.85 -0.06 9.49
C LYS A 62 16.42 0.12 10.90
#